data_AF-A0A1V5M1N1-F1
#
_entry.id   AF-A0A1V5M1N1-F1
#
_cell.length_a   1.000
_cell.length_b   1.000
_cell.length_c   1.000
_cell.angle_alpha   90.00
_cell.angle_beta   90.00
_cell.angle_gamma   90.00
#
_symmetry.space_group_name_H-M   'P 1'
#
loop_
_entity.id
_entity.type
_entity.pdbx_description
1 polymer ?
#
loop_
_entity_poly.entity_id
_entity_poly.type
_entity_poly.pdbx_seq_one_letter_code
_entity_poly.pdbx_strand_id
1 'polypeptide(L)'
;MPDRMTIQTYRVRILPLTDLHVGSGETAIPGEYFVFPKDLHAYFIDLGQATTRNAKLREFVLREMKQPQWLTTIRQQPGFVSYVKEHARFVVEMGDDATDIHEKWDQHTTSLTVSLLPRTIQGPIIPGSSVKGAIRTALVAQAWTANDHYPVPPHPNAAAEWERQVMGATPNYKGRFDISSDPLNVLKVGDLSPQHTIPDTILHRIQREGMAPGGDAADLQDYRECLPGVMLTDGTAYYLDGQFTLTVTRGQEPALTAPMMLQRCQDYYAGVLQQEIFYWRQKDQDTAGLYEALMEEGSDNEALIRIGWGSGQTALRIPDGPSPKTRALVGGYPPGWALLRIDEGEA
;
A
#
# COMPACT_ATOMS: atom_id res chain seq x y z
N MET A 1 -31.80 1.84 -30.57
CA MET A 1 -30.84 2.96 -30.44
C MET A 1 -29.77 2.48 -29.49
N PRO A 2 -28.46 2.69 -29.74
CA PRO A 2 -27.46 2.34 -28.74
C PRO A 2 -27.69 3.22 -27.51
N ASP A 3 -27.86 2.61 -26.34
CA ASP A 3 -28.02 3.32 -25.08
C ASP A 3 -26.85 4.28 -24.91
N ARG A 4 -27.14 5.59 -24.84
CA ARG A 4 -26.10 6.59 -24.60
C ARG A 4 -25.63 6.42 -23.16
N MET A 5 -24.41 5.96 -22.97
CA MET A 5 -23.75 5.96 -21.66
C MET A 5 -23.45 7.40 -21.24
N THR A 6 -23.63 7.69 -19.96
CA THR A 6 -23.23 8.95 -19.32
C THR A 6 -22.10 8.65 -18.36
N ILE A 7 -21.12 9.55 -18.29
CA ILE A 7 -19.98 9.44 -17.40
C ILE A 7 -20.20 10.39 -16.22
N GLN A 8 -20.12 9.86 -15.00
CA GLN A 8 -20.10 10.63 -13.76
C GLN A 8 -18.68 10.62 -13.21
N THR A 9 -18.16 11.80 -12.91
CA THR A 9 -16.81 11.99 -12.37
C THR A 9 -16.90 12.46 -10.93
N TYR A 10 -16.04 11.90 -10.07
CA TYR A 10 -15.95 12.22 -8.66
C TYR A 10 -14.51 12.54 -8.30
N ARG A 11 -14.34 13.48 -7.38
CA ARG A 11 -13.06 13.70 -6.72
C ARG A 11 -12.91 12.67 -5.60
N VAL A 12 -11.74 12.05 -5.53
CA VAL A 12 -11.45 11.08 -4.47
C VAL A 12 -10.24 11.49 -3.68
N ARG A 13 -10.37 11.37 -2.36
CA ARG A 13 -9.32 11.64 -1.40
C ARG A 13 -9.06 10.44 -0.51
N ILE A 14 -7.79 10.19 -0.23
CA ILE A 14 -7.34 9.22 0.75
C ILE A 14 -6.48 9.91 1.79
N LEU A 15 -6.83 9.71 3.06
CA LEU A 15 -6.04 10.09 4.23
C LEU A 15 -5.44 8.82 4.85
N PRO A 16 -4.12 8.59 4.75
CA PRO A 16 -3.48 7.47 5.45
C PRO A 16 -3.58 7.65 6.96
N LEU A 17 -4.23 6.71 7.65
CA LEU A 17 -4.39 6.75 9.11
C LEU A 17 -3.23 6.03 9.79
N THR A 18 -2.82 4.89 9.25
CA THR A 18 -1.59 4.17 9.63
C THR A 18 -0.61 4.12 8.46
N ASP A 19 0.65 3.80 8.76
CA ASP A 19 1.69 3.74 7.74
C ASP A 19 1.32 2.76 6.63
N LEU A 20 1.55 3.19 5.39
CA LEU A 20 0.95 2.57 4.23
C LEU A 20 2.00 2.31 3.16
N HIS A 21 2.17 1.04 2.81
CA HIS A 21 3.02 0.63 1.69
C HIS A 21 2.19 0.02 0.56
N VAL A 22 2.30 0.59 -0.64
CA VAL A 22 1.93 -0.10 -1.88
C VAL A 22 3.21 -0.40 -2.64
N GLY A 23 3.46 -1.65 -3.00
CA GLY A 23 4.69 -2.01 -3.71
C GLY A 23 4.63 -1.58 -5.18
N SER A 24 5.68 -0.93 -5.67
CA SER A 24 5.89 -0.69 -7.10
C SER A 24 6.33 -1.95 -7.88
N GLY A 25 6.82 -2.95 -7.15
CA GLY A 25 7.57 -4.09 -7.71
C GLY A 25 9.07 -3.81 -7.84
N GLU A 26 9.51 -2.57 -7.58
CA GLU A 26 10.92 -2.20 -7.51
C GLU A 26 11.45 -2.40 -6.09
N THR A 27 12.72 -2.80 -6.01
CA THR A 27 13.46 -2.91 -4.76
C THR A 27 14.80 -2.23 -4.91
N ALA A 28 15.20 -1.43 -3.93
CA ALA A 28 16.54 -0.87 -3.85
C ALA A 28 17.46 -1.82 -3.07
N ILE A 29 18.67 -2.03 -3.59
CA ILE A 29 19.72 -2.81 -2.92
C ILE A 29 20.79 -1.88 -2.32
N PRO A 30 21.61 -2.36 -1.36
CA PRO A 30 22.74 -1.59 -0.87
C PRO A 30 23.64 -1.11 -2.03
N GLY A 31 23.94 0.20 -2.04
CA GLY A 31 24.63 0.87 -3.15
C GLY A 31 23.71 1.66 -4.09
N GLU A 32 22.41 1.37 -4.10
CA GLU A 32 21.37 2.21 -4.71
C GLU A 32 20.73 3.18 -3.69
N TYR A 33 20.94 2.90 -2.41
CA TYR A 33 20.62 3.80 -1.31
C TYR A 33 21.78 3.87 -0.33
N PHE A 34 21.88 5.01 0.38
CA PHE A 34 22.87 5.23 1.43
C PHE A 34 22.23 5.80 2.69
N VAL A 35 22.57 5.22 3.84
CA VAL A 35 22.31 5.75 5.18
C VAL A 35 23.65 6.15 5.80
N PHE A 36 23.72 7.37 6.33
CA PHE A 36 24.94 7.89 6.94
C PHE A 36 24.85 7.89 8.46
N PRO A 37 25.95 7.65 9.21
CA PRO A 37 25.92 7.63 10.66
C PRO A 37 25.35 8.93 11.24
N LYS A 38 24.44 8.80 12.21
CA LYS A 38 23.71 9.91 12.88
C LYS A 38 22.68 10.63 12.00
N ASP A 39 22.52 10.22 10.76
CA ASP A 39 21.45 10.72 9.91
C ASP A 39 20.21 9.86 10.09
N LEU A 40 19.04 10.49 10.20
CA LEU A 40 17.76 9.81 10.27
C LEU A 40 17.14 9.70 8.86
N HIS A 41 17.97 9.62 7.83
CA HIS A 41 17.52 9.57 6.44
C HIS A 41 18.27 8.50 5.63
N ALA A 42 17.53 7.87 4.72
CA ALA A 42 18.05 7.09 3.61
C ALA A 42 18.01 7.92 2.31
N TYR A 43 19.15 8.00 1.64
CA TYR A 43 19.33 8.74 0.39
C TYR A 43 19.38 7.77 -0.80
N PHE A 44 18.39 7.84 -1.69
CA PHE A 44 18.31 6.97 -2.87
C PHE A 44 18.95 7.65 -4.07
N ILE A 45 19.92 7.00 -4.72
CA ILE A 45 20.71 7.60 -5.80
C ILE A 45 20.94 6.61 -6.95
N ASP A 46 20.86 7.11 -8.18
CA ASP A 46 21.33 6.36 -9.34
C ASP A 46 22.84 6.56 -9.49
N LEU A 47 23.61 5.65 -8.89
CA LEU A 47 25.07 5.71 -8.91
C LEU A 47 25.62 5.51 -10.34
N GLY A 48 24.92 4.77 -11.20
CA GLY A 48 25.30 4.59 -12.61
C GLY A 48 25.23 5.89 -13.40
N GLN A 49 24.11 6.63 -13.26
CA GLN A 49 23.95 7.94 -13.86
C GLN A 49 24.95 8.96 -13.26
N ALA A 50 25.13 8.95 -11.94
CA ALA A 50 26.07 9.83 -11.26
C ALA A 50 27.52 9.64 -11.74
N THR A 51 28.00 8.40 -11.80
CA THR A 51 29.36 8.06 -12.25
C THR A 51 29.56 8.31 -13.74
N THR A 52 28.50 8.25 -14.56
CA THR A 52 28.57 8.63 -15.98
C THR A 52 28.84 10.12 -16.17
N ARG A 53 28.28 10.98 -15.29
CA ARG A 53 28.43 12.44 -15.36
C ARG A 53 29.71 12.95 -14.68
N ASN A 54 30.33 12.15 -13.82
CA ASN A 54 31.51 12.56 -13.05
C ASN A 54 32.60 11.48 -13.11
N ALA A 55 33.60 11.69 -13.99
CA ALA A 55 34.70 10.76 -14.19
C ALA A 55 35.54 10.51 -12.92
N LYS A 56 35.76 11.54 -12.10
CA LYS A 56 36.50 11.39 -10.83
C LYS A 56 35.73 10.53 -9.84
N LEU A 57 34.41 10.75 -9.72
CA LEU A 57 33.54 9.92 -8.90
C LEU A 57 33.53 8.47 -9.40
N ARG A 58 33.48 8.27 -10.73
CA ARG A 58 33.54 6.93 -11.33
C ARG A 58 34.81 6.18 -10.96
N GLU A 59 35.97 6.81 -11.15
CA GLU A 59 37.26 6.19 -10.79
C GLU A 59 37.33 5.86 -9.30
N PHE A 60 36.84 6.78 -8.46
CA PHE A 60 36.76 6.58 -7.03
C PHE A 60 35.86 5.38 -6.65
N VAL A 61 34.60 5.37 -7.09
CA VAL A 61 33.64 4.28 -6.81
C VAL A 61 34.17 2.93 -7.31
N LEU A 62 34.68 2.86 -8.54
CA LEU A 62 35.22 1.63 -9.12
C LEU A 62 36.45 1.10 -8.38
N ARG A 63 37.24 2.00 -7.78
CA ARG A 63 38.37 1.61 -6.94
C ARG A 63 37.89 1.03 -5.61
N GLU A 64 36.92 1.67 -4.96
CA GLU A 64 36.38 1.20 -3.68
C GLU A 64 35.63 -0.13 -3.85
N MET A 65 34.81 -0.30 -4.89
CA MET A 65 34.05 -1.54 -5.15
C MET A 65 34.91 -2.81 -5.28
N LYS A 66 36.22 -2.67 -5.52
CA LYS A 66 37.16 -3.81 -5.56
C LYS A 66 37.63 -4.24 -4.18
N GLN A 67 37.38 -3.44 -3.15
CA GLN A 67 37.75 -3.73 -1.78
C GLN A 67 36.65 -4.51 -1.07
N PRO A 68 36.99 -5.38 -0.11
CA PRO A 68 36.03 -5.86 0.88
C PRO A 68 35.42 -4.66 1.62
N GLN A 69 34.14 -4.77 2.01
CA GLN A 69 33.45 -3.75 2.83
C GLN A 69 33.41 -2.34 2.18
N TRP A 70 33.28 -2.30 0.85
CA TRP A 70 33.35 -1.05 0.11
C TRP A 70 32.22 -0.08 0.47
N LEU A 71 31.02 -0.57 0.79
CA LEU A 71 29.88 0.27 1.20
C LEU A 71 30.17 0.95 2.54
N THR A 72 30.70 0.18 3.49
CA THR A 72 31.11 0.70 4.80
C THR A 72 32.24 1.73 4.68
N THR A 73 33.14 1.55 3.71
CA THR A 73 34.27 2.46 3.48
C THR A 73 33.84 3.74 2.77
N ILE A 74 33.07 3.62 1.69
CA ILE A 74 32.71 4.76 0.82
C ILE A 74 31.81 5.77 1.54
N ARG A 75 30.92 5.30 2.42
CA ARG A 75 30.01 6.17 3.19
C ARG A 75 30.71 7.05 4.23
N GLN A 76 31.97 6.75 4.57
CA GLN A 76 32.76 7.55 5.50
C GLN A 76 33.51 8.69 4.80
N GLN A 77 33.52 8.72 3.46
CA GLN A 77 34.27 9.70 2.68
C GLN A 77 33.47 11.00 2.53
N PRO A 78 33.91 12.14 3.12
CA PRO A 78 33.08 13.35 3.19
C PRO A 78 32.62 13.89 1.82
N GLY A 79 33.49 13.78 0.81
CA GLY A 79 33.17 14.19 -0.56
C GLY A 79 32.09 13.31 -1.19
N PHE A 80 32.08 12.02 -0.90
CA PHE A 80 31.04 11.10 -1.37
C PHE A 80 29.71 11.34 -0.63
N VAL A 81 29.75 11.51 0.69
CA VAL A 81 28.56 11.83 1.50
C VAL A 81 27.87 13.09 0.97
N SER A 82 28.64 14.17 0.78
CA SER A 82 28.11 15.44 0.28
C SER A 82 27.49 15.27 -1.11
N TYR A 83 28.17 14.54 -1.99
CA TYR A 83 27.68 14.26 -3.34
C TYR A 83 26.36 13.47 -3.32
N VAL A 84 26.27 12.41 -2.51
CA VAL A 84 25.03 11.60 -2.43
C VAL A 84 23.87 12.43 -1.91
N LYS A 85 24.08 13.27 -0.88
CA LYS A 85 23.04 14.15 -0.34
C LYS A 85 22.55 15.17 -1.37
N GLU A 86 23.46 15.73 -2.17
CA GLU A 86 23.14 16.72 -3.21
C GLU A 86 22.42 16.10 -4.42
N HIS A 87 22.75 14.85 -4.76
CA HIS A 87 22.29 14.18 -5.97
C HIS A 87 21.32 13.02 -5.73
N ALA A 88 20.78 12.89 -4.51
CA ALA A 88 19.75 11.91 -4.20
C ALA A 88 18.52 12.17 -5.10
N ARG A 89 17.97 11.10 -5.69
CA ARG A 89 16.72 11.13 -6.44
C ARG A 89 15.54 11.45 -5.54
N PHE A 90 15.56 10.89 -4.34
CA PHE A 90 14.63 11.17 -3.26
C PHE A 90 15.26 10.74 -1.93
N VAL A 91 14.69 11.24 -0.84
CA VAL A 91 15.12 10.98 0.52
C VAL A 91 13.93 10.40 1.27
N VAL A 92 14.22 9.47 2.18
CA VAL A 92 13.23 8.79 3.02
C VAL A 92 13.69 8.94 4.46
N GLU A 93 12.79 9.33 5.35
CA GLU A 93 13.04 9.37 6.79
C GLU A 93 13.19 7.94 7.34
N MET A 94 14.01 7.74 8.35
CA MET A 94 14.23 6.45 8.98
C MET A 94 13.33 6.31 10.19
N GLY A 95 12.45 5.30 10.19
CA GLY A 95 11.80 4.87 11.43
C GLY A 95 12.81 4.33 12.43
N ASP A 96 12.51 4.47 13.73
CA ASP A 96 13.38 4.00 14.82
C ASP A 96 13.78 2.52 14.64
N ASP A 97 12.86 1.72 14.11
CA ASP A 97 13.00 0.28 13.84
C ASP A 97 13.95 -0.07 12.68
N ALA A 98 14.34 0.92 11.86
CA ALA A 98 15.17 0.73 10.67
C ALA A 98 16.56 1.39 10.78
N THR A 99 16.83 2.19 11.82
CA THR A 99 18.08 2.95 11.98
C THR A 99 19.35 2.08 11.93
N ASP A 100 19.25 0.82 12.34
CA ASP A 100 20.34 -0.16 12.37
C ASP A 100 20.69 -0.78 11.00
N ILE A 101 19.94 -0.48 9.93
CA ILE A 101 20.11 -1.10 8.60
C ILE A 101 21.55 -0.97 8.08
N HIS A 102 22.19 0.15 8.36
CA HIS A 102 23.52 0.49 7.89
C HIS A 102 24.63 -0.31 8.61
N GLU A 103 24.37 -0.83 9.81
CA GLU A 103 25.33 -1.65 10.57
C GLU A 103 25.46 -3.06 9.97
N LYS A 104 24.46 -3.47 9.17
CA LYS A 104 24.37 -4.78 8.53
C LYS A 104 24.98 -4.81 7.13
N TRP A 105 25.37 -3.66 6.57
CA TRP A 105 26.01 -3.62 5.27
C TRP A 105 27.29 -4.45 5.22
N ASP A 106 27.56 -5.01 4.04
CA ASP A 106 28.70 -5.90 3.78
C ASP A 106 28.68 -7.23 4.56
N GLN A 107 27.60 -7.53 5.31
CA GLN A 107 27.39 -8.84 5.91
C GLN A 107 26.79 -9.82 4.88
N HIS A 108 27.54 -10.86 4.53
CA HIS A 108 27.21 -11.82 3.46
C HIS A 108 25.92 -12.64 3.67
N THR A 109 25.26 -12.51 4.81
CA THR A 109 24.02 -13.24 5.15
C THR A 109 22.76 -12.42 4.87
N THR A 110 22.89 -11.19 4.37
CA THR A 110 21.80 -10.20 4.36
C THR A 110 21.58 -9.58 2.99
N SER A 111 20.32 -9.51 2.53
CA SER A 111 19.99 -8.85 1.25
C SER A 111 19.73 -7.34 1.41
N LEU A 112 19.28 -6.91 2.61
CA LEU A 112 19.00 -5.50 2.98
C LEU A 112 18.24 -4.72 1.90
N THR A 113 17.32 -5.41 1.23
CA THR A 113 16.52 -4.84 0.15
C THR A 113 15.41 -3.98 0.73
N VAL A 114 15.22 -2.81 0.15
CA VAL A 114 14.12 -1.90 0.48
C VAL A 114 13.06 -1.99 -0.62
N SER A 115 11.83 -2.37 -0.28
CA SER A 115 10.71 -2.29 -1.21
C SER A 115 10.23 -0.85 -1.32
N LEU A 116 10.12 -0.35 -2.54
CA LEU A 116 9.80 1.06 -2.80
C LEU A 116 8.30 1.28 -3.10
N LEU A 117 7.85 2.50 -2.83
CA LEU A 117 6.53 2.97 -3.28
C LEU A 117 6.54 3.27 -4.78
N PRO A 118 5.41 3.10 -5.49
CA PRO A 118 5.26 3.62 -6.84
C PRO A 118 5.32 5.14 -6.80
N ARG A 119 6.03 5.73 -7.75
CA ARG A 119 6.35 7.16 -7.76
C ARG A 119 6.18 7.73 -9.16
N THR A 120 5.71 8.97 -9.24
CA THR A 120 5.79 9.81 -10.45
C THR A 120 6.89 10.86 -10.26
N ILE A 121 7.02 11.78 -11.23
CA ILE A 121 7.89 12.95 -11.07
C ILE A 121 7.44 13.83 -9.89
N GLN A 122 6.15 13.80 -9.53
CA GLN A 122 5.61 14.56 -8.39
C GLN A 122 5.78 13.88 -7.04
N GLY A 123 6.29 12.64 -6.97
CA GLY A 123 6.52 11.93 -5.72
C GLY A 123 5.77 10.59 -5.63
N PRO A 124 5.66 10.00 -4.42
CA PRO A 124 4.98 8.73 -4.20
C PRO A 124 3.49 8.86 -4.49
N ILE A 125 2.92 7.81 -5.07
CA ILE A 125 1.51 7.73 -5.42
C ILE A 125 0.87 6.49 -4.82
N ILE A 126 -0.45 6.49 -4.75
CA ILE A 126 -1.23 5.27 -4.57
C ILE A 126 -1.85 4.90 -5.92
N PRO A 127 -1.49 3.76 -6.53
CA PRO A 127 -2.10 3.29 -7.76
C PRO A 127 -3.61 3.14 -7.58
N GLY A 128 -4.37 3.57 -8.58
CA GLY A 128 -5.82 3.48 -8.55
C GLY A 128 -6.32 2.04 -8.49
N SER A 129 -5.52 1.09 -8.96
CA SER A 129 -5.77 -0.35 -8.86
C SER A 129 -5.77 -0.85 -7.40
N SER A 130 -4.95 -0.28 -6.52
CA SER A 130 -4.91 -0.67 -5.09
C SER A 130 -6.18 -0.21 -4.36
N VAL A 131 -6.63 1.02 -4.64
CA VAL A 131 -7.88 1.56 -4.09
C VAL A 131 -9.08 0.80 -4.65
N LYS A 132 -9.10 0.57 -5.96
CA LYS A 132 -10.13 -0.25 -6.61
C LYS A 132 -10.16 -1.68 -6.05
N GLY A 133 -9.01 -2.24 -5.69
CA GLY A 133 -8.88 -3.55 -5.06
C GLY A 133 -9.58 -3.60 -3.70
N ALA A 134 -9.35 -2.62 -2.82
CA ALA A 134 -10.04 -2.52 -1.53
C ALA A 134 -11.56 -2.40 -1.69
N ILE A 135 -12.01 -1.51 -2.57
CA ILE A 135 -13.44 -1.34 -2.87
C ILE A 135 -14.03 -2.63 -3.44
N ARG A 136 -13.35 -3.27 -4.41
CA ARG A 136 -13.76 -4.56 -5.01
C ARG A 136 -13.99 -5.62 -3.93
N THR A 137 -13.06 -5.78 -2.99
CA THR A 137 -13.20 -6.77 -1.90
C THR A 137 -14.46 -6.53 -1.09
N ALA A 138 -14.72 -5.28 -0.68
CA ALA A 138 -15.91 -4.93 0.09
C ALA A 138 -17.21 -5.18 -0.70
N LEU A 139 -17.23 -4.80 -1.98
CA LEU A 139 -18.38 -5.02 -2.87
C LEU A 139 -18.68 -6.52 -3.06
N VAL A 140 -17.64 -7.33 -3.27
CA VAL A 140 -17.76 -8.78 -3.46
C VAL A 140 -18.19 -9.47 -2.18
N ALA A 141 -17.62 -9.09 -1.03
CA ALA A 141 -17.99 -9.66 0.27
C ALA A 141 -19.48 -9.45 0.57
N GLN A 142 -19.99 -8.22 0.34
CA GLN A 142 -21.41 -7.95 0.52
C GLN A 142 -22.29 -8.74 -0.46
N ALA A 143 -21.91 -8.78 -1.74
CA ALA A 143 -22.66 -9.55 -2.73
C ALA A 143 -22.67 -11.05 -2.39
N TRP A 144 -21.57 -11.59 -1.88
CA TRP A 144 -21.49 -12.97 -1.41
C TRP A 144 -22.43 -13.25 -0.24
N THR A 145 -22.46 -12.38 0.77
CA THR A 145 -23.41 -12.47 1.89
C THR A 145 -24.86 -12.36 1.43
N ALA A 146 -25.16 -11.44 0.50
CA ALA A 146 -26.51 -11.27 -0.05
C ALA A 146 -27.00 -12.48 -0.87
N ASN A 147 -26.07 -13.27 -1.44
CA ASN A 147 -26.36 -14.50 -2.16
C ASN A 147 -26.25 -15.75 -1.27
N ASP A 148 -26.59 -15.62 0.02
CA ASP A 148 -26.56 -16.71 1.02
C ASP A 148 -25.23 -17.50 1.00
N HIS A 149 -24.12 -16.76 0.96
CA HIS A 149 -22.77 -17.30 0.97
C HIS A 149 -22.50 -18.27 -0.20
N TYR A 150 -22.90 -17.87 -1.41
CA TYR A 150 -22.73 -18.67 -2.63
C TYR A 150 -21.36 -19.37 -2.69
N PRO A 151 -21.31 -20.70 -2.94
CA PRO A 151 -20.11 -21.51 -2.71
C PRO A 151 -18.87 -20.98 -3.44
N VAL A 152 -17.79 -20.82 -2.68
CA VAL A 152 -16.50 -20.36 -3.20
C VAL A 152 -15.81 -21.49 -3.95
N PRO A 153 -15.33 -21.27 -5.19
CA PRO A 153 -14.68 -22.32 -5.95
C PRO A 153 -13.35 -22.73 -5.29
N PRO A 154 -13.02 -24.03 -5.25
CA PRO A 154 -11.76 -24.50 -4.67
C PRO A 154 -10.54 -24.17 -5.53
N HIS A 155 -10.74 -23.81 -6.81
CA HIS A 155 -9.66 -23.58 -7.76
C HIS A 155 -9.61 -22.11 -8.23
N PRO A 156 -8.41 -21.50 -8.27
CA PRO A 156 -8.25 -20.08 -8.62
C PRO A 156 -8.70 -19.76 -10.05
N ASN A 157 -8.66 -20.73 -10.96
CA ASN A 157 -9.06 -20.55 -12.35
C ASN A 157 -10.55 -20.21 -12.50
N ALA A 158 -11.39 -20.53 -11.51
CA ALA A 158 -12.81 -20.22 -11.49
C ALA A 158 -13.15 -18.96 -10.65
N ALA A 159 -12.18 -18.38 -9.93
CA ALA A 159 -12.44 -17.27 -9.01
C ALA A 159 -12.97 -16.02 -9.71
N ALA A 160 -12.41 -15.67 -10.88
CA ALA A 160 -12.85 -14.49 -11.63
C ALA A 160 -14.27 -14.65 -12.21
N GLU A 161 -14.66 -15.88 -12.57
CA GLU A 161 -16.00 -16.18 -13.07
C GLU A 161 -17.01 -16.18 -11.91
N TRP A 162 -16.65 -16.82 -10.80
CA TRP A 162 -17.42 -16.81 -9.56
C TRP A 162 -17.69 -15.39 -9.06
N GLU A 163 -16.67 -14.53 -9.06
CA GLU A 163 -16.82 -13.16 -8.58
C GLU A 163 -17.83 -12.39 -9.43
N ARG A 164 -17.76 -12.51 -10.76
CA ARG A 164 -18.73 -11.90 -11.67
C ARG A 164 -20.14 -12.42 -11.42
N GLN A 165 -20.28 -13.73 -11.22
CA GLN A 165 -21.57 -14.35 -10.96
C GLN A 165 -22.18 -13.85 -9.64
N VAL A 166 -21.39 -13.82 -8.56
CA VAL A 166 -21.80 -13.31 -7.24
C VAL A 166 -22.22 -11.84 -7.32
N MET A 167 -21.50 -11.05 -8.13
CA MET A 167 -21.80 -9.64 -8.38
C MET A 167 -22.98 -9.42 -9.34
N GLY A 168 -23.66 -10.48 -9.80
CA GLY A 168 -24.86 -10.39 -10.63
C GLY A 168 -24.58 -10.13 -12.11
N ALA A 169 -23.39 -10.47 -12.62
CA ALA A 169 -23.11 -10.42 -14.05
C ALA A 169 -24.09 -11.32 -14.83
N THR A 170 -24.34 -10.96 -16.08
CA THR A 170 -25.14 -11.80 -17.00
C THR A 170 -24.20 -12.51 -17.97
N PRO A 171 -24.33 -13.82 -18.20
CA PRO A 171 -23.50 -14.52 -19.16
C PRO A 171 -23.81 -14.06 -20.58
N ASN A 172 -22.81 -14.11 -21.46
CA ASN A 172 -23.01 -13.85 -22.89
C ASN A 172 -23.82 -14.96 -23.57
N TYR A 173 -24.07 -14.83 -24.88
CA TYR A 173 -24.83 -15.80 -25.67
C TYR A 173 -24.25 -17.23 -25.67
N LYS A 174 -22.98 -17.42 -25.25
CA LYS A 174 -22.33 -18.73 -25.09
C LYS A 174 -22.40 -19.26 -23.65
N GLY A 175 -23.15 -18.60 -22.77
CA GLY A 175 -23.24 -18.95 -21.36
C GLY A 175 -21.98 -18.62 -20.55
N ARG A 176 -21.06 -17.78 -21.06
CA ARG A 176 -19.81 -17.43 -20.39
C ARG A 176 -19.84 -16.00 -19.85
N PHE A 177 -19.26 -15.79 -18.67
CA PHE A 177 -19.02 -14.45 -18.14
C PHE A 177 -17.72 -13.89 -18.72
N ASP A 178 -17.83 -12.83 -19.53
CA ASP A 178 -16.67 -12.14 -20.10
C ASP A 178 -16.37 -10.83 -19.35
N ILE A 179 -15.24 -10.21 -19.69
CA ILE A 179 -14.81 -8.93 -19.07
C ILE A 179 -15.84 -7.82 -19.29
N SER A 180 -16.60 -7.87 -20.39
CA SER A 180 -17.61 -6.86 -20.68
C SER A 180 -18.82 -6.96 -19.75
N SER A 181 -19.11 -8.15 -19.24
CA SER A 181 -20.16 -8.41 -18.25
C SER A 181 -19.75 -8.10 -16.80
N ASP A 182 -18.48 -7.73 -16.54
CA ASP A 182 -17.99 -7.44 -15.20
C ASP A 182 -18.66 -6.17 -14.62
N PRO A 183 -19.43 -6.27 -13.52
CA PRO A 183 -20.11 -5.13 -12.91
C PRO A 183 -19.14 -4.03 -12.44
N LEU A 184 -17.87 -4.36 -12.17
CA LEU A 184 -16.84 -3.41 -11.78
C LEU A 184 -16.13 -2.75 -12.96
N ASN A 185 -16.49 -3.08 -14.21
CA ASN A 185 -15.96 -2.40 -15.38
C ASN A 185 -16.43 -0.94 -15.45
N VAL A 186 -17.61 -0.64 -14.87
CA VAL A 186 -18.18 0.73 -14.82
C VAL A 186 -17.40 1.68 -13.92
N LEU A 187 -16.64 1.15 -12.94
CA LEU A 187 -15.79 1.92 -12.03
C LEU A 187 -14.37 2.02 -12.59
N LYS A 188 -13.91 3.24 -12.84
CA LYS A 188 -12.50 3.55 -13.07
C LYS A 188 -11.98 4.39 -11.92
N VAL A 189 -10.75 4.10 -11.51
CA VAL A 189 -10.06 4.79 -10.44
C VAL A 189 -8.72 5.23 -10.98
N GLY A 190 -8.48 6.55 -11.01
CA GLY A 190 -7.18 7.12 -11.34
C GLY A 190 -6.18 6.94 -10.19
N ASP A 191 -4.90 7.10 -10.50
CA ASP A 191 -3.86 7.10 -9.48
C ASP A 191 -3.99 8.34 -8.59
N LEU A 192 -3.65 8.20 -7.32
CA LEU A 192 -3.77 9.25 -6.32
C LEU A 192 -2.39 9.82 -5.98
N SER A 193 -2.28 11.14 -5.97
CA SER A 193 -1.03 11.87 -5.71
C SER A 193 -1.22 12.91 -4.60
N PRO A 194 -0.17 13.26 -3.84
CA PRO A 194 -0.23 14.33 -2.85
C PRO A 194 -0.53 15.69 -3.50
N GLN A 195 -1.41 16.52 -2.90
CA GLN A 195 -1.78 17.82 -3.50
C GLN A 195 -0.80 18.97 -3.29
N HIS A 196 -0.19 19.05 -2.11
CA HIS A 196 0.44 20.29 -1.66
C HIS A 196 1.85 20.08 -1.10
N THR A 197 2.03 19.00 -0.36
CA THR A 197 3.31 18.61 0.20
C THR A 197 3.50 17.13 -0.11
N ILE A 198 4.64 16.78 -0.68
CA ILE A 198 5.05 15.39 -0.73
C ILE A 198 5.31 15.00 0.72
N PRO A 199 4.53 14.07 1.32
CA PRO A 199 4.86 13.62 2.65
C PRO A 199 6.26 13.00 2.61
N ASP A 200 7.08 13.33 3.59
CA ASP A 200 8.32 12.59 3.79
C ASP A 200 7.93 11.14 4.07
N THR A 201 8.34 10.25 3.17
CA THR A 201 8.09 8.81 3.32
C THR A 201 9.02 8.27 4.40
N ILE A 202 8.59 7.24 5.10
CA ILE A 202 9.34 6.65 6.21
C ILE A 202 9.77 5.22 5.85
N LEU A 203 11.01 4.88 6.15
CA LEU A 203 11.57 3.53 6.00
C LEU A 203 11.39 2.76 7.30
N HIS A 204 10.68 1.64 7.22
CA HIS A 204 10.46 0.74 8.36
C HIS A 204 11.06 -0.63 8.12
N ARG A 205 11.39 -1.29 9.24
CA ARG A 205 11.69 -2.72 9.27
C ARG A 205 10.43 -3.47 9.65
N ILE A 206 9.99 -4.35 8.76
CA ILE A 206 8.75 -5.08 8.95
C ILE A 206 8.88 -6.08 10.10
N GLN A 207 7.96 -5.97 11.05
CA GLN A 207 7.80 -6.93 12.13
C GLN A 207 6.66 -7.90 11.80
N ARG A 208 6.77 -9.16 12.24
CA ARG A 208 5.76 -10.19 11.98
C ARG A 208 5.36 -10.89 13.28
N GLU A 209 4.10 -10.68 13.66
CA GLU A 209 3.51 -11.30 14.83
C GLU A 209 2.89 -12.66 14.46
N GLY A 210 3.01 -13.65 15.36
CA GLY A 210 2.41 -14.99 15.18
C GLY A 210 3.22 -15.97 14.33
N MET A 211 4.46 -15.62 13.93
CA MET A 211 5.44 -16.60 13.45
C MET A 211 6.20 -17.21 14.63
N ALA A 212 6.40 -18.53 14.64
CA ALA A 212 7.13 -19.20 15.72
C ALA A 212 8.61 -18.76 15.73
N PRO A 213 9.21 -18.48 16.89
CA PRO A 213 10.58 -17.96 17.02
C PRO A 213 11.71 -18.98 16.69
N GLY A 214 11.39 -20.11 16.05
CA GLY A 214 12.33 -21.20 15.79
C GLY A 214 12.44 -21.54 14.31
N GLY A 215 13.33 -20.86 13.59
CA GLY A 215 13.71 -21.10 12.20
C GLY A 215 14.47 -19.91 11.62
N ASP A 216 14.86 -19.95 10.35
CA ASP A 216 15.49 -18.84 9.56
C ASP A 216 14.68 -17.51 9.56
N ALA A 217 13.58 -17.46 10.32
CA ALA A 217 12.65 -16.37 10.51
C ALA A 217 13.12 -15.27 11.48
N ALA A 218 14.14 -15.52 12.32
CA ALA A 218 14.65 -14.49 13.25
C ALA A 218 15.39 -13.34 12.53
N ASP A 219 15.71 -13.50 11.24
CA ASP A 219 16.50 -12.53 10.47
C ASP A 219 15.88 -12.21 9.10
N LEU A 220 14.55 -12.28 8.99
CA LEU A 220 13.82 -11.83 7.80
C LEU A 220 13.88 -10.30 7.70
N GLN A 221 14.91 -9.83 7.01
CA GLN A 221 15.18 -8.42 6.77
C GLN A 221 14.33 -7.90 5.62
N ASP A 222 13.11 -7.49 5.95
CA ASP A 222 12.13 -6.90 5.03
C ASP A 222 12.00 -5.42 5.41
N TYR A 223 12.54 -4.54 4.56
CA TYR A 223 12.43 -3.09 4.73
C TYR A 223 11.49 -2.51 3.69
N ARG A 224 10.65 -1.56 4.11
CA ARG A 224 9.66 -0.94 3.22
C ARG A 224 9.59 0.55 3.45
N GLU A 225 9.58 1.27 2.33
CA GLU A 225 9.22 2.67 2.28
C GLU A 225 7.70 2.82 2.42
N CYS A 226 7.23 3.67 3.32
CA CYS A 226 5.82 3.85 3.63
C CYS A 226 5.42 5.32 3.52
N LEU A 227 4.17 5.54 3.12
CA LEU A 227 3.47 6.80 3.35
C LEU A 227 3.12 6.88 4.84
N PRO A 228 3.45 7.98 5.54
CA PRO A 228 3.21 8.09 6.97
C PRO A 228 1.72 8.17 7.29
N GLY A 229 1.29 7.49 8.35
CA GLY A 229 -0.06 7.58 8.90
C GLY A 229 -0.23 8.78 9.82
N VAL A 230 -1.35 9.49 9.72
CA VAL A 230 -1.61 10.67 10.57
C VAL A 230 -1.80 10.35 12.04
N MET A 231 -2.19 9.11 12.37
CA MET A 231 -2.32 8.67 13.76
C MET A 231 -0.97 8.32 14.41
N LEU A 232 0.07 8.16 13.59
CA LEU A 232 1.41 7.74 14.03
C LEU A 232 2.43 8.90 13.98
N THR A 233 1.99 10.07 13.52
CA THR A 233 2.81 11.28 13.36
C THR A 233 2.27 12.40 14.25
N ASP A 234 2.81 13.61 14.12
CA ASP A 234 2.40 14.80 14.90
C ASP A 234 0.97 15.31 14.60
N GLY A 235 0.19 14.55 13.82
CA GLY A 235 -1.18 14.86 13.44
C GLY A 235 -1.29 15.74 12.19
N THR A 236 -0.19 16.02 11.48
CA THR A 236 -0.23 16.79 10.24
C THR A 236 -0.92 16.00 9.13
N ALA A 237 -2.22 16.25 8.94
CA ALA A 237 -3.01 15.59 7.92
C ALA A 237 -2.61 16.01 6.50
N TYR A 238 -2.48 15.01 5.62
CA TYR A 238 -2.32 15.21 4.18
C TYR A 238 -3.25 14.27 3.42
N TYR A 239 -3.67 14.70 2.23
CA TYR A 239 -4.55 13.93 1.37
C TYR A 239 -3.85 13.57 0.07
N LEU A 240 -4.04 12.33 -0.36
CA LEU A 240 -3.78 11.89 -1.72
C LEU A 240 -5.07 12.08 -2.52
N ASP A 241 -4.97 12.82 -3.62
CA ASP A 241 -6.11 13.17 -4.47
C ASP A 241 -6.05 12.44 -5.80
N GLY A 242 -7.22 12.04 -6.29
CA GLY A 242 -7.41 11.43 -7.60
C GLY A 242 -8.83 11.58 -8.08
N GLN A 243 -9.16 10.84 -9.14
CA GLN A 243 -10.48 10.87 -9.77
C GLN A 243 -11.07 9.48 -9.87
N PHE A 244 -12.36 9.36 -9.55
CA PHE A 244 -13.16 8.19 -9.87
C PHE A 244 -14.10 8.52 -11.01
N THR A 245 -14.41 7.51 -11.80
CA THR A 245 -15.37 7.63 -12.90
C THR A 245 -16.33 6.46 -12.87
N LEU A 246 -17.62 6.76 -12.88
CA LEU A 246 -18.71 5.78 -12.98
C LEU A 246 -19.38 5.92 -14.35
N THR A 247 -19.47 4.82 -15.07
CA THR A 247 -20.21 4.76 -16.33
C THR A 247 -21.65 4.31 -16.06
N VAL A 248 -22.63 5.14 -16.42
CA VAL A 248 -24.05 4.90 -16.16
C VAL A 248 -24.82 4.80 -17.48
N THR A 249 -25.64 3.76 -17.63
CA THR A 249 -26.55 3.63 -18.76
C THR A 249 -27.73 4.59 -18.60
N ARG A 250 -27.95 5.48 -19.58
CA ARG A 250 -29.02 6.48 -19.49
C ARG A 250 -30.40 5.82 -19.41
N GLY A 251 -31.18 6.22 -18.41
CA GLY A 251 -32.54 5.71 -18.20
C GLY A 251 -32.62 4.40 -17.40
N GLN A 252 -31.49 3.89 -16.91
CA GLN A 252 -31.43 2.80 -15.94
C GLN A 252 -30.88 3.32 -14.61
N GLU A 253 -31.30 2.71 -13.50
CA GLU A 253 -30.64 2.95 -12.22
C GLU A 253 -29.18 2.50 -12.30
N PRO A 254 -28.24 3.30 -11.79
CA PRO A 254 -26.83 2.94 -11.78
C PRO A 254 -26.62 1.68 -10.92
N ALA A 255 -25.94 0.67 -11.49
CA ALA A 255 -25.58 -0.55 -10.77
C ALA A 255 -24.66 -0.29 -9.57
N LEU A 256 -23.96 0.84 -9.57
CA LEU A 256 -23.04 1.27 -8.52
C LEU A 256 -23.09 2.79 -8.37
N THR A 257 -23.19 3.28 -7.14
CA THR A 257 -23.13 4.71 -6.80
C THR A 257 -22.05 4.98 -5.76
N ALA A 258 -21.58 6.23 -5.66
CA ALA A 258 -20.60 6.62 -4.65
C ALA A 258 -21.07 6.34 -3.20
N PRO A 259 -22.31 6.72 -2.79
CA PRO A 259 -22.80 6.40 -1.45
C PRO A 259 -22.87 4.89 -1.18
N MET A 260 -23.29 4.09 -2.17
CA MET A 260 -23.27 2.64 -2.04
C MET A 260 -21.85 2.10 -1.85
N MET A 261 -20.86 2.60 -2.59
CA MET A 261 -19.46 2.15 -2.42
C MET A 261 -18.94 2.46 -1.02
N LEU A 262 -19.18 3.67 -0.51
CA LEU A 262 -18.75 4.09 0.82
C LEU A 262 -19.39 3.23 1.91
N GLN A 263 -20.73 3.08 1.87
CA GLN A 263 -21.44 2.25 2.84
C GLN A 263 -20.92 0.80 2.84
N ARG A 264 -20.71 0.23 1.65
CA ARG A 264 -20.22 -1.15 1.53
C ARG A 264 -18.81 -1.33 2.06
N CYS A 265 -17.93 -0.36 1.84
CA CYS A 265 -16.61 -0.34 2.44
C CYS A 265 -16.70 -0.26 3.96
N GLN A 266 -17.50 0.67 4.49
CA GLN A 266 -17.66 0.86 5.92
C GLN A 266 -18.15 -0.42 6.62
N ASP A 267 -19.20 -1.05 6.10
CA ASP A 267 -19.75 -2.28 6.66
C ASP A 267 -18.72 -3.42 6.67
N TYR A 268 -18.00 -3.61 5.55
CA TYR A 268 -17.02 -4.67 5.41
C TYR A 268 -15.83 -4.45 6.35
N TYR A 269 -15.24 -3.26 6.32
CA TYR A 269 -14.04 -2.95 7.10
C TYR A 269 -14.32 -2.81 8.59
N ALA A 270 -15.54 -2.43 9.00
CA ALA A 270 -15.96 -2.54 10.40
C ALA A 270 -15.91 -3.99 10.91
N GLY A 271 -16.35 -4.96 10.09
CA GLY A 271 -16.22 -6.38 10.40
C GLY A 271 -14.76 -6.84 10.50
N VAL A 272 -13.88 -6.32 9.62
CA VAL A 272 -12.43 -6.59 9.68
C VAL A 272 -11.83 -6.02 10.97
N LEU A 273 -12.15 -4.78 11.33
CA LEU A 273 -11.69 -4.14 12.57
C LEU A 273 -12.09 -4.93 13.81
N GLN A 274 -13.36 -5.35 13.91
CA GLN A 274 -13.83 -6.13 15.05
C GLN A 274 -13.05 -7.43 15.24
N GLN A 275 -12.70 -8.12 14.15
CA GLN A 275 -11.88 -9.32 14.19
C GLN A 275 -10.44 -9.02 14.66
N GLU A 276 -9.86 -7.91 14.19
CA GLU A 276 -8.52 -7.49 14.61
C GLU A 276 -8.51 -7.05 16.08
N ILE A 277 -9.47 -6.27 16.55
CA ILE A 277 -9.60 -5.87 17.97
C ILE A 277 -9.69 -7.11 18.86
N PHE A 278 -10.53 -8.09 18.49
CA PHE A 278 -10.66 -9.33 19.24
C PHE A 278 -9.33 -10.09 19.34
N TYR A 279 -8.53 -10.11 18.26
CA TYR A 279 -7.20 -10.72 18.24
C TYR A 279 -6.22 -9.96 19.13
N TRP A 280 -6.13 -8.63 18.97
CA TRP A 280 -5.11 -7.81 19.62
C TRP A 280 -5.36 -7.56 21.11
N ARG A 281 -6.61 -7.51 21.57
CA ARG A 281 -6.93 -7.42 23.01
C ARG A 281 -6.28 -8.53 23.86
N GLN A 282 -5.98 -9.67 23.23
CA GLN A 282 -5.36 -10.82 23.88
C GLN A 282 -3.81 -10.78 23.85
N LYS A 283 -3.22 -9.86 23.09
CA LYS A 283 -1.78 -9.83 22.81
C LYS A 283 -1.11 -8.51 23.12
N ASP A 284 -1.68 -7.41 22.65
CA ASP A 284 -1.12 -6.08 22.80
C ASP A 284 -2.26 -5.03 22.91
N GLN A 285 -2.32 -4.37 24.05
CA GLN A 285 -3.38 -3.41 24.37
C GLN A 285 -3.22 -2.12 23.56
N ASP A 286 -1.99 -1.71 23.24
CA ASP A 286 -1.74 -0.47 22.50
C ASP A 286 -2.22 -0.62 21.05
N THR A 287 -1.88 -1.74 20.38
CA THR A 287 -2.41 -2.06 19.05
C THR A 287 -3.93 -2.23 19.06
N ALA A 288 -4.51 -2.85 20.11
CA ALA A 288 -5.96 -2.95 20.23
C ALA A 288 -6.63 -1.57 20.35
N GLY A 289 -6.05 -0.67 21.16
CA GLY A 289 -6.52 0.70 21.31
C GLY A 289 -6.45 1.50 20.01
N LEU A 290 -5.41 1.31 19.19
CA LEU A 290 -5.34 1.90 17.86
C LEU A 290 -6.49 1.43 16.96
N TYR A 291 -6.80 0.14 16.96
CA TYR A 291 -7.93 -0.37 16.18
C TYR A 291 -9.29 0.12 16.68
N GLU A 292 -9.44 0.30 18.00
CA GLU A 292 -10.63 0.90 18.59
C GLU A 292 -10.78 2.36 18.15
N ALA A 293 -9.69 3.14 18.15
CA ALA A 293 -9.71 4.50 17.61
C ALA A 293 -10.06 4.53 16.12
N LEU A 294 -9.54 3.59 15.30
CA LEU A 294 -9.92 3.46 13.89
C LEU A 294 -11.42 3.15 13.68
N MET A 295 -12.10 2.51 14.64
CA MET A 295 -13.54 2.28 14.55
C MET A 295 -14.36 3.56 14.74
N GLU A 296 -13.80 4.57 15.39
CA GLU A 296 -14.44 5.86 15.62
C GLU A 296 -14.26 6.81 14.41
N GLU A 297 -13.39 6.45 13.47
CA GLU A 297 -13.16 7.21 12.24
C GLU A 297 -14.27 7.00 11.21
N GLY A 298 -14.53 8.05 10.42
CA GLY A 298 -15.51 8.07 9.34
C GLY A 298 -16.71 8.97 9.58
N SER A 299 -17.33 9.37 8.48
CA SER A 299 -18.52 10.24 8.42
C SER A 299 -19.40 9.82 7.23
N ASP A 300 -20.56 10.45 7.05
CA ASP A 300 -21.55 10.06 6.02
C ASP A 300 -20.99 9.99 4.58
N ASN A 301 -19.89 10.70 4.28
CA ASN A 301 -19.23 10.71 2.96
C ASN A 301 -17.82 10.09 2.96
N GLU A 302 -17.49 9.36 4.02
CA GLU A 302 -16.21 8.73 4.21
C GLU A 302 -16.38 7.25 4.54
N ALA A 303 -15.39 6.45 4.17
CA ALA A 303 -15.36 5.06 4.53
C ALA A 303 -13.95 4.65 4.88
N LEU A 304 -13.82 3.86 5.94
CA LEU A 304 -12.55 3.24 6.23
C LEU A 304 -12.23 2.17 5.18
N ILE A 305 -11.00 2.16 4.69
CA ILE A 305 -10.47 1.12 3.83
C ILE A 305 -9.11 0.66 4.32
N ARG A 306 -8.73 -0.55 3.92
CA ARG A 306 -7.38 -1.07 4.13
C ARG A 306 -6.74 -1.42 2.79
N ILE A 307 -5.63 -0.76 2.47
CA ILE A 307 -4.94 -0.85 1.18
C ILE A 307 -3.47 -1.20 1.35
N GLY A 308 -2.93 -1.81 0.29
CA GLY A 308 -1.50 -2.07 0.19
C GLY A 308 -1.05 -3.33 0.93
N TRP A 309 0.27 -3.47 0.98
CA TRP A 309 0.95 -4.58 1.61
C TRP A 309 0.71 -4.60 3.12
N GLY A 310 0.68 -5.79 3.71
CA GLY A 310 0.48 -5.93 5.15
C GLY A 310 -0.98 -5.82 5.60
N SER A 311 -1.91 -5.50 4.69
CA SER A 311 -3.36 -5.52 4.95
C SER A 311 -3.89 -6.87 5.46
N GLY A 312 -3.12 -7.94 5.22
CA GLY A 312 -3.41 -9.29 5.68
C GLY A 312 -4.52 -9.96 4.86
N GLN A 313 -4.67 -11.27 5.04
CA GLN A 313 -5.71 -12.00 4.32
C GLN A 313 -7.10 -11.49 4.71
N THR A 314 -7.34 -11.17 5.99
CA THR A 314 -8.65 -10.73 6.50
C THR A 314 -9.26 -9.56 5.73
N ALA A 315 -8.44 -8.61 5.26
CA ALA A 315 -8.88 -7.43 4.52
C ALA A 315 -8.88 -7.59 2.99
N LEU A 316 -8.34 -8.70 2.48
CA LEU A 316 -8.15 -8.96 1.05
C LEU A 316 -8.97 -10.15 0.53
N ARG A 317 -9.80 -10.77 1.38
CA ARG A 317 -10.64 -11.91 1.04
C ARG A 317 -12.02 -11.81 1.68
N ILE A 318 -12.97 -12.55 1.13
CA ILE A 318 -14.25 -12.79 1.80
C ILE A 318 -14.05 -13.61 3.08
N PRO A 319 -14.85 -13.41 4.15
CA PRO A 319 -14.63 -14.06 5.43
C PRO A 319 -15.12 -15.53 5.45
N ASP A 320 -14.55 -16.38 4.58
CA ASP A 320 -14.94 -17.76 4.32
C ASP A 320 -14.02 -18.83 4.97
N GLY A 321 -13.04 -18.40 5.77
CA GLY A 321 -11.98 -19.28 6.26
C GLY A 321 -11.36 -18.84 7.60
N PRO A 322 -10.40 -19.63 8.12
CA PRO A 322 -9.84 -19.43 9.45
C PRO A 322 -9.05 -18.12 9.55
N SER A 323 -9.10 -17.47 10.72
CA SER A 323 -8.35 -16.24 10.96
C SER A 323 -6.85 -16.43 10.70
N PRO A 324 -6.21 -15.51 9.96
CA PRO A 324 -4.81 -15.65 9.61
C PRO A 324 -3.92 -15.67 10.87
N LYS A 325 -2.93 -16.56 10.88
CA LYS A 325 -2.01 -16.73 12.03
C LYS A 325 -1.00 -15.60 12.18
N THR A 326 -0.60 -14.99 11.06
CA THR A 326 0.46 -13.99 11.00
C THR A 326 -0.11 -12.61 10.77
N ARG A 327 0.49 -11.60 11.40
CA ARG A 327 0.19 -10.17 11.19
C ARG A 327 1.50 -9.42 10.91
N ALA A 328 1.47 -8.55 9.91
CA ALA A 328 2.56 -7.63 9.65
C ALA A 328 2.35 -6.36 10.46
N LEU A 329 3.44 -5.81 11.01
CA LEU A 329 3.47 -4.52 11.66
C LEU A 329 4.56 -3.65 11.02
N VAL A 330 4.27 -2.36 10.91
CA VAL A 330 5.14 -1.30 10.39
C VAL A 330 5.28 -0.28 11.52
N GLY A 331 6.50 0.02 11.97
CA GLY A 331 6.70 0.89 13.13
C GLY A 331 6.04 0.38 14.42
N GLY A 332 5.77 -0.94 14.51
CA GLY A 332 5.02 -1.55 15.62
C GLY A 332 3.50 -1.56 15.45
N TYR A 333 2.95 -0.95 14.39
CA TYR A 333 1.51 -0.78 14.19
C TYR A 333 0.98 -1.50 12.94
N PRO A 334 -0.32 -1.84 12.89
CA PRO A 334 -0.96 -2.44 11.73
C PRO A 334 -0.97 -1.49 10.52
N PRO A 335 -0.39 -1.88 9.38
CA PRO A 335 -0.28 -0.99 8.24
C PRO A 335 -1.55 -0.93 7.39
N GLY A 336 -1.62 0.13 6.58
CA GLY A 336 -2.47 0.24 5.41
C GLY A 336 -3.89 0.75 5.64
N TRP A 337 -4.23 1.21 6.85
CA TRP A 337 -5.54 1.80 7.12
C TRP A 337 -5.60 3.23 6.60
N ALA A 338 -6.67 3.56 5.90
CA ALA A 338 -6.87 4.89 5.35
C ALA A 338 -8.36 5.26 5.28
N LEU A 339 -8.64 6.56 5.34
CA LEU A 339 -9.98 7.10 5.15
C LEU A 339 -10.19 7.46 3.69
N LEU A 340 -11.16 6.83 3.05
CA LEU A 340 -11.59 7.12 1.67
C LEU A 340 -12.73 8.13 1.70
N ARG A 341 -12.60 9.20 0.92
CA ARG A 341 -13.66 10.18 0.69
C ARG A 341 -13.97 10.31 -0.79
N ILE A 342 -15.26 10.36 -1.12
CA ILE A 342 -15.73 10.56 -2.50
C ILE A 342 -16.66 11.76 -2.52
N ASP A 343 -16.24 12.84 -3.18
CA ASP A 343 -17.01 14.08 -3.32
C ASP A 343 -17.54 14.23 -4.76
N GLU A 344 -18.73 14.81 -4.92
CA GLU A 344 -19.25 15.19 -6.24
C GLU A 344 -18.45 16.40 -6.79
N GLY A 345 -17.84 16.24 -7.96
CA GLY A 345 -17.08 17.31 -8.62
C GLY A 345 -15.86 16.82 -9.42
N GLU A 346 -15.33 17.67 -10.29
CA GLU A 346 -14.03 17.47 -10.93
C GLU A 346 -12.89 17.82 -9.94
N ALA A 347 -11.81 17.02 -9.95
CA ALA A 347 -10.69 17.15 -9.02
C ALA A 347 -9.84 18.41 -9.21
#